data_AF-A0A645GQG5-F1
#
_entry.id   AF-A0A645GQG5-F1
#
_cell.length_a   1.000
_cell.length_b   1.000
_cell.length_c   1.000
_cell.angle_alpha   90.00
_cell.angle_beta   90.00
_cell.angle_gamma   90.00
#
_symmetry.space_group_name_H-M   'P 1'
#
loop_
_entity.id
_entity.type
_entity.pdbx_description
1 polymer ?
#
loop_
_entity_poly.entity_id
_entity_poly.type
_entity_poly.pdbx_seq_one_letter_code
_entity_poly.pdbx_strand_id
1 'polypeptide(L)'
;MLKPGMFTKIDVICNRSNERYPCIDNQSLIFDKGKYYVVVVSDRNLFVREVSIKASNASDMYIPIISGLQAGEHIINKNALLIYNSLISN
;
A
#
# COMPACT_ATOMS: atom_id res chain seq x y z
N MET A 1 20.14 -33.33 -8.08
CA MET A 1 21.06 -33.09 -6.92
C MET A 1 22.05 -32.03 -7.33
N LEU A 2 22.25 -30.99 -6.52
CA LEU A 2 23.26 -29.95 -6.78
C LEU A 2 24.67 -30.53 -6.60
N LYS A 3 25.61 -30.16 -7.49
CA LYS A 3 26.99 -30.63 -7.39
C LYS A 3 27.68 -29.99 -6.17
N PRO A 4 28.51 -30.74 -5.43
CA PRO A 4 29.35 -30.18 -4.38
C PRO A 4 30.20 -29.03 -4.95
N GLY A 5 30.16 -27.85 -4.33
CA GLY A 5 30.88 -26.65 -4.78
C GLY A 5 30.05 -25.60 -5.53
N MET A 6 28.74 -25.83 -5.74
CA MET A 6 27.86 -24.83 -6.37
C MET A 6 27.18 -23.94 -5.33
N PHE A 7 27.37 -22.63 -5.44
CA PHE A 7 26.64 -21.66 -4.62
C PHE A 7 25.19 -21.58 -5.08
N THR A 8 24.26 -21.70 -4.13
CA THR A 8 22.83 -21.50 -4.38
C THR A 8 22.35 -20.32 -3.57
N LYS A 9 21.56 -19.46 -4.23
CA LYS A 9 20.84 -18.39 -3.53
C LYS A 9 19.53 -18.99 -3.02
N ILE A 10 19.29 -18.85 -1.73
CA ILE A 10 18.06 -19.31 -1.08
C ILE A 10 17.41 -18.06 -0.52
N ASP A 11 16.25 -17.70 -1.05
CA ASP A 11 15.46 -16.59 -0.53
C ASP A 11 14.52 -17.13 0.56
N VAL A 12 14.74 -16.68 1.79
CA VAL A 12 13.93 -17.09 2.94
C VAL A 12 12.90 -16.01 3.22
N ILE A 13 11.62 -16.35 3.05
CA ILE A 13 10.50 -15.47 3.40
C ILE A 13 10.17 -15.70 4.88
N CYS A 14 10.67 -14.81 5.75
CA CYS A 14 10.37 -14.82 7.18
C CYS A 14 9.07 -14.06 7.47
N ASN A 15 7.93 -14.75 7.54
CA ASN A 15 6.71 -14.19 8.13
C ASN A 15 6.83 -14.19 9.66
N ARG A 16 7.60 -13.23 10.21
CA ARG A 16 7.96 -13.17 11.64
C ARG A 16 6.86 -12.59 12.54
N SER A 17 5.78 -12.06 11.97
CA SER A 17 4.67 -11.46 12.71
C SER A 17 3.35 -12.05 12.22
N ASN A 18 2.53 -12.56 13.14
CA ASN A 18 1.15 -12.95 12.85
C ASN A 18 0.23 -11.73 12.61
N GLU A 19 0.81 -10.52 12.63
CA GLU A 19 0.17 -9.26 12.32
C GLU A 19 -0.10 -9.18 10.82
N ARG A 20 -1.40 -9.21 10.48
CA ARG A 20 -1.88 -9.03 9.12
C ARG A 20 -2.16 -7.55 8.92
N TYR A 21 -1.43 -6.92 8.01
CA TYR A 21 -1.69 -5.56 7.58
C TYR A 21 -2.44 -5.57 6.25
N PRO A 22 -3.41 -4.66 6.05
CA PRO A 22 -3.94 -4.44 4.72
C PRO A 22 -2.82 -3.89 3.82
N CYS A 23 -2.61 -4.57 2.69
CA CYS A 23 -1.63 -4.16 1.69
C CYS A 23 -2.34 -3.47 0.54
N ILE A 24 -1.80 -2.35 0.09
CA ILE A 24 -2.32 -1.59 -1.04
C ILE A 24 -1.27 -1.45 -2.14
N ASP A 25 -1.73 -1.17 -3.36
CA ASP A 25 -0.86 -0.86 -4.48
C ASP A 25 -0.21 0.52 -4.27
N ASN A 26 1.08 0.65 -4.61
CA ASN A 26 1.79 1.92 -4.61
C ASN A 26 1.08 2.99 -5.46
N GLN A 27 0.41 2.61 -6.55
CA GLN A 27 -0.31 3.54 -7.42
C GLN A 27 -1.50 4.24 -6.75
N SER A 28 -2.07 3.63 -5.70
CA SER A 28 -3.20 4.17 -4.94
C SER A 28 -2.80 5.19 -3.87
N LEU A 29 -1.50 5.31 -3.59
CA LEU A 29 -0.97 6.12 -2.51
C LEU A 29 -0.65 7.54 -2.98
N ILE A 30 -1.23 8.54 -2.32
CA ILE A 30 -0.98 9.96 -2.60
C ILE A 30 -0.11 10.52 -1.48
N PHE A 31 1.01 11.15 -1.82
CA PHE A 31 1.84 11.86 -0.85
C PHE A 31 1.59 13.36 -0.98
N ASP A 32 1.07 13.97 0.09
CA ASP A 32 0.81 15.41 0.15
C ASP A 32 1.19 15.96 1.53
N LYS A 33 1.80 17.15 1.57
CA LYS A 33 2.21 17.87 2.80
C LYS A 33 2.93 17.01 3.86
N GLY A 34 3.74 16.03 3.45
CA GLY A 34 4.48 15.16 4.37
C GLY A 34 3.68 13.99 4.95
N LYS A 35 2.45 13.78 4.48
CA LYS A 35 1.54 12.71 4.90
C LYS A 35 1.08 11.90 3.70
N TYR A 36 0.59 10.70 3.99
CA TYR A 36 0.03 9.82 2.96
C TYR A 36 -1.49 9.81 3.02
N TYR A 37 -2.11 9.85 1.86
CA TYR A 37 -3.54 9.86 1.67
C TYR A 37 -3.95 8.77 0.68
N VAL A 38 -5.14 8.23 0.89
CA VAL A 38 -5.82 7.31 -0.02
C VAL A 38 -7.25 7.78 -0.23
N VAL A 39 -7.81 7.47 -1.39
CA VAL A 39 -9.22 7.73 -1.70
C VAL A 39 -10.00 6.42 -1.52
N VAL A 40 -10.87 6.41 -0.51
CA VAL A 40 -11.76 5.30 -0.18
C VAL A 40 -13.12 5.52 -0.85
N VAL A 41 -13.66 4.46 -1.43
CA VAL A 41 -15.00 4.42 -2.02
C VAL A 41 -15.93 3.72 -1.05
N SER A 42 -16.97 4.42 -0.58
CA SER A 42 -18.04 3.80 0.21
C SER A 42 -19.37 4.07 -0.49
N ASP A 43 -20.03 2.98 -0.93
CA ASP A 43 -21.27 2.97 -1.71
C ASP A 43 -21.22 3.78 -3.01
N ARG A 44 -21.32 5.11 -2.91
CA ARG A 44 -21.28 6.08 -4.03
C ARG A 44 -20.49 7.34 -3.72
N ASN A 45 -19.91 7.43 -2.53
CA ASN A 45 -19.17 8.61 -2.07
C ASN A 45 -17.67 8.30 -2.03
N LEU A 46 -16.89 9.33 -2.34
CA LEU A 46 -15.43 9.29 -2.30
C LEU A 46 -14.96 10.03 -1.05
N PHE A 47 -14.12 9.38 -0.26
CA PHE A 47 -13.56 9.93 0.96
C PHE A 47 -12.04 9.93 0.88
N VAL A 48 -11.44 11.09 1.14
CA VAL A 48 -9.99 11.18 1.33
C VAL A 48 -9.67 10.81 2.76
N ARG A 49 -8.77 9.85 2.97
CA ARG A 49 -8.35 9.40 4.29
C ARG A 49 -6.84 9.42 4.41
N GLU A 50 -6.35 9.97 5.51
CA GLU A 50 -4.93 9.92 5.88
C GLU A 50 -4.58 8.50 6.34
N VAL A 51 -3.46 7.96 5.85
CA VAL A 51 -2.96 6.63 6.19
C VAL A 51 -1.52 6.69 6.66
N SER A 52 -1.17 5.77 7.55
CA SER A 52 0.23 5.56 7.98
C SER A 52 0.73 4.27 7.36
N ILE A 53 1.77 4.38 6.53
CA ILE A 53 2.40 3.22 5.88
C ILE A 53 3.59 2.72 6.70
N LYS A 54 3.87 1.43 6.63
CA LYS A 54 5.13 0.88 7.14
C LYS A 54 6.19 1.08 6.08
N ALA A 55 7.37 1.56 6.49
CA ALA A 55 8.51 1.69 5.60
C ALA A 55 8.72 0.36 4.85
N SER A 56 8.48 0.42 3.55
CA SER A 56 8.60 -0.68 2.59
C SER A 56 9.58 -0.24 1.53
N ASN A 57 10.26 -1.19 0.89
CA ASN A 57 11.24 -0.83 -0.12
C ASN A 57 10.48 -0.28 -1.33
N ALA A 58 11.04 0.72 -2.02
CA ALA A 58 10.40 1.31 -3.20
C ALA A 58 10.15 0.30 -4.35
N SER A 59 10.78 -0.88 -4.29
CA SER A 59 10.58 -1.99 -5.24
C SER A 59 9.44 -2.93 -4.85
N ASP A 60 8.85 -2.78 -3.67
CA ASP A 60 7.71 -3.61 -3.26
C ASP A 60 6.47 -3.13 -4.01
N MET A 61 5.82 -4.05 -4.74
CA MET A 61 4.58 -3.77 -5.47
C MET A 61 3.41 -3.43 -4.52
N TYR A 62 3.56 -3.78 -3.24
CA TYR A 62 2.54 -3.65 -2.21
C TYR A 62 3.09 -2.97 -0.97
N ILE A 63 2.35 -1.97 -0.49
CA ILE A 63 2.68 -1.19 0.70
C ILE A 63 1.77 -1.63 1.84
N PRO A 64 2.32 -2.18 2.94
CA PRO A 64 1.53 -2.50 4.12
C PRO A 64 1.15 -1.23 4.89
N ILE A 65 -0.15 -1.06 5.14
CA ILE A 65 -0.71 0.04 5.92
C ILE A 65 -0.75 -0.35 7.41
N ILE A 66 -0.17 0.51 8.25
CA ILE A 66 -0.20 0.37 9.71
C ILE A 66 -1.54 0.85 10.27
N SER A 67 -2.05 1.97 9.76
CA SER A 67 -3.26 2.60 10.27
C SER A 67 -3.97 3.45 9.21
N GLY A 68 -5.28 3.61 9.36
CA GLY A 68 -6.12 4.46 8.51
C GLY A 68 -6.88 3.70 7.42
N LEU A 69 -6.69 2.39 7.26
CA LEU A 69 -7.48 1.58 6.34
C LEU A 69 -7.87 0.24 6.98
N GLN A 70 -9.09 -0.21 6.72
CA GLN A 70 -9.56 -1.53 7.14
C GLN A 70 -9.53 -2.53 5.99
N ALA A 71 -9.33 -3.81 6.34
CA ALA A 71 -9.40 -4.88 5.37
C ALA A 71 -10.82 -5.00 4.80
N GLY A 72 -10.94 -4.97 3.47
CA GLY A 72 -12.22 -5.04 2.76
C GLY A 72 -12.76 -3.69 2.27
N GLU A 73 -12.12 -2.57 2.60
CA GLU A 73 -12.48 -1.28 2.02
C GLU A 73 -12.05 -1.17 0.55
N HIS A 74 -12.88 -0.51 -0.26
CA HIS A 74 -12.58 -0.26 -1.66
C HIS A 74 -11.79 1.04 -1.80
N ILE A 75 -10.66 0.98 -2.51
CA ILE A 75 -9.82 2.15 -2.77
C ILE A 75 -9.67 2.39 -4.26
N ILE A 76 -9.40 3.64 -4.62
CA ILE A 76 -9.05 4.01 -5.99
C ILE A 76 -7.58 3.67 -6.25
N ASN A 77 -7.35 2.73 -7.16
CA ASN A 77 -6.00 2.39 -7.61
C ASN A 77 -5.54 3.29 -8.78
N LYS A 78 -6.41 3.51 -9.77
CA LYS A 78 -6.07 4.29 -10.97
C LYS A 78 -6.48 5.75 -10.84
N ASN A 79 -5.57 6.65 -11.22
CA ASN A 79 -5.78 8.10 -11.24
C ASN A 79 -6.20 8.69 -9.89
N ALA A 80 -5.72 8.11 -8.78
CA ALA A 80 -6.04 8.55 -7.43
C ALA A 80 -5.70 10.04 -7.21
N LEU A 81 -4.56 10.51 -7.75
CA LEU A 81 -4.15 11.91 -7.68
C LEU A 81 -5.13 12.88 -8.35
N LEU A 82 -5.69 12.50 -9.51
CA LEU A 82 -6.65 13.33 -10.21
C LEU A 82 -7.92 13.50 -9.37
N ILE A 83 -8.42 12.40 -8.82
CA ILE A 83 -9.62 12.38 -7.98
C ILE A 83 -9.38 13.17 -6.68
N TYR A 84 -8.21 12.98 -6.05
CA TYR A 84 -7.80 13.76 -4.88
C TYR A 84 -7.81 15.26 -5.14
N ASN A 85 -7.22 15.70 -6.26
CA ASN A 85 -7.23 17.11 -6.66
C ASN A 85 -8.65 17.62 -6.92
N SER A 86 -9.53 16.83 -7.54
CA SER A 86 -10.93 17.22 -7.76
C SER A 86 -11.72 17.36 -6.45
N LEU A 87 -11.40 16.56 -5.42
CA LEU A 87 -12.08 16.63 -4.12
C LEU A 87 -11.60 17.80 -3.25
N ILE A 88 -10.33 18.21 -3.39
CA ILE A 88 -9.75 19.31 -2.61
C ILE A 88 -9.97 20.68 -3.27
N SER A 89 -10.13 20.71 -4.59
CA SER A 89 -10.34 21.94 -5.35
C SER A 89 -11.80 22.42 -5.37
N ASN A 90 -12.69 21.83 -4.57
CA ASN A 90 -14.09 22.26 -4.41
C ASN A 90 -14.25 23.08 -3.12
#